data_AF-A0A2U3LLI4-F1
#
_entry.id   AF-A0A2U3LLI4-F1
#
_cell.length_a   1.000
_cell.length_b   1.000
_cell.length_c   1.000
_cell.angle_alpha   90.00
_cell.angle_beta   90.00
_cell.angle_gamma   90.00
#
_symmetry.space_group_name_H-M   'P 1'
#
loop_
_entity.id
_entity.type
_entity.pdbx_description
1 polymer ?
#
loop_
_entity_poly.entity_id
_entity_poly.type
_entity_poly.pdbx_seq_one_letter_code
_entity_poly.pdbx_strand_id
1 'polypeptide(L)'
;MFLALPVMADTSASATNPNATALANIKNLRQNDKGLADQLTSLRQSNQAQRKTDRAQKNYTALLAAKNDQISFENDYTTARADGLNLQKDSIQLQIDRQAKNETNIATDLQNIISDLNNQITVRNQLITDAQKIQVDLGGSAAST
;
A
#
# COMPACT_ATOMS: atom_id res chain seq x y z
N MET A 1 34.79 -37.55 -48.41
CA MET A 1 33.49 -36.85 -48.40
C MET A 1 32.87 -37.03 -47.02
N PHE A 2 33.00 -36.05 -46.14
CA PHE A 2 32.31 -36.02 -44.84
C PHE A 2 31.06 -35.18 -45.00
N LEU A 3 29.88 -35.79 -44.83
CA LEU A 3 28.60 -35.10 -44.75
C LEU A 3 28.51 -34.46 -43.36
N ALA A 4 28.63 -33.13 -43.31
CA ALA A 4 28.34 -32.37 -42.09
C ALA A 4 26.83 -32.41 -41.84
N LEU A 5 26.43 -32.94 -40.68
CA LEU A 5 25.05 -32.90 -40.21
C LEU A 5 24.67 -31.44 -39.89
N PRO A 6 23.44 -30.99 -40.22
CA PRO A 6 23.00 -29.65 -39.88
C PRO A 6 22.90 -29.50 -38.35
N VAL A 7 23.59 -28.49 -37.83
CA VAL A 7 23.44 -28.03 -36.45
C VAL A 7 21.99 -27.55 -36.30
N MET A 8 21.21 -28.30 -35.51
CA MET A 8 19.90 -27.84 -35.04
C MET A 8 20.15 -26.58 -34.21
N ALA A 9 19.66 -25.44 -34.69
CA ALA A 9 19.70 -24.19 -33.94
C ALA A 9 18.98 -24.40 -32.60
N ASP A 10 19.71 -24.22 -31.51
CA ASP A 10 19.15 -24.10 -30.17
C ASP A 10 18.34 -22.81 -30.12
N THR A 11 17.07 -22.89 -30.49
CA THR A 11 16.09 -21.83 -30.25
C THR A 11 15.61 -21.92 -28.81
N SER A 12 16.53 -21.74 -27.86
CA SER A 12 16.18 -21.35 -26.50
C SER A 12 15.71 -19.90 -26.55
N ALA A 13 14.48 -19.71 -27.04
CA ALA A 13 13.73 -18.49 -26.79
C ALA A 13 13.69 -18.31 -25.27
N SER A 14 14.42 -17.31 -24.78
CA SER A 14 14.34 -16.87 -23.39
C SER A 14 12.89 -16.55 -23.10
N ALA A 15 12.15 -17.50 -22.50
CA ALA A 15 10.76 -17.35 -22.18
C ALA A 15 10.63 -16.22 -21.16
N THR A 16 10.33 -15.01 -21.62
CA THR A 16 9.96 -13.89 -20.77
C THR A 16 8.76 -14.34 -19.95
N ASN A 17 8.93 -14.40 -18.63
CA ASN A 17 7.87 -14.74 -17.69
C ASN A 17 6.62 -13.88 -18.03
N PRO A 18 5.48 -14.48 -18.41
CA PRO A 18 4.29 -13.74 -18.84
C PRO A 18 3.74 -12.80 -17.75
N ASN A 19 4.12 -13.05 -16.48
CA ASN A 19 3.72 -12.28 -15.32
C ASN A 19 4.75 -11.21 -14.89
N ALA A 20 5.86 -11.05 -15.62
CA ALA A 20 6.95 -10.14 -15.21
C ALA A 20 6.48 -8.70 -14.99
N THR A 21 5.64 -8.18 -15.88
CA THR A 21 5.09 -6.81 -15.79
C THR A 21 4.22 -6.64 -14.55
N ALA A 22 3.33 -7.61 -14.27
CA ALA A 22 2.45 -7.56 -13.10
C ALA A 22 3.27 -7.61 -11.80
N LEU A 23 4.30 -8.46 -11.74
CA LEU A 23 5.19 -8.55 -10.58
C LEU A 23 5.99 -7.26 -10.34
N ALA A 24 6.49 -6.63 -11.41
CA ALA A 24 7.16 -5.34 -11.32
C ALA A 24 6.21 -4.24 -10.81
N ASN A 25 4.97 -4.22 -11.30
CA ASN A 25 3.95 -3.29 -10.84
C ASN A 25 3.63 -3.48 -9.35
N ILE A 26 3.37 -4.72 -8.92
CA ILE A 26 3.12 -5.07 -7.51
C ILE A 26 4.28 -4.60 -6.62
N LYS A 27 5.53 -4.77 -7.07
CA LYS A 27 6.71 -4.30 -6.32
C LYS A 27 6.69 -2.78 -6.16
N ASN A 28 6.43 -2.04 -7.23
CA ASN A 28 6.35 -0.57 -7.18
C ASN A 28 5.21 -0.10 -6.27
N LEU A 29 4.03 -0.71 -6.38
CA LEU A 29 2.88 -0.40 -5.54
C LEU A 29 3.15 -0.66 -4.06
N ARG A 30 3.77 -1.80 -3.71
CA ARG A 30 4.18 -2.09 -2.32
C ARG A 30 5.19 -1.08 -1.79
N GLN A 31 6.12 -0.63 -2.63
CA GLN A 31 7.10 0.39 -2.24
C GLN A 31 6.44 1.75 -2.00
N ASN A 32 5.49 2.14 -2.86
CA ASN A 32 4.70 3.36 -2.68
C ASN A 32 3.86 3.29 -1.40
N ASP A 33 3.08 2.21 -1.25
CA ASP A 33 2.27 1.95 -0.06
C ASP A 33 3.12 2.05 1.22
N LYS A 34 4.30 1.40 1.24
CA LYS A 34 5.23 1.50 2.36
C LYS A 34 5.64 2.95 2.67
N GLY A 35 6.01 3.74 1.65
CA GLY A 35 6.37 5.15 1.84
C GLY A 35 5.24 5.95 2.49
N LEU A 36 4.01 5.73 2.04
CA LEU A 36 2.81 6.34 2.62
C LEU A 36 2.54 5.86 4.06
N ALA A 37 2.85 4.60 4.40
CA ALA A 37 2.71 4.08 5.76
C ALA A 37 3.68 4.78 6.71
N ASP A 38 4.92 4.92 6.27
CA ASP A 38 5.97 5.55 7.03
C ASP A 38 5.61 7.04 7.28
N GLN A 39 5.15 7.75 6.24
CA GLN A 39 4.64 9.13 6.37
C GLN A 39 3.47 9.24 7.34
N LEU A 40 2.44 8.39 7.20
CA LEU A 40 1.29 8.37 8.10
C LEU A 40 1.72 8.11 9.55
N THR A 41 2.68 7.22 9.76
CA THR A 41 3.22 6.90 11.08
C THR A 41 3.90 8.12 11.71
N SER A 42 4.73 8.83 10.95
CA SER A 42 5.36 10.08 11.38
C SER A 42 4.34 11.16 11.72
N LEU A 43 3.30 11.36 10.90
CA LEU A 43 2.22 12.31 11.19
C LEU A 43 1.48 11.97 12.49
N ARG A 44 1.13 10.69 12.68
CA ARG A 44 0.47 10.24 13.92
C ARG A 44 1.34 10.46 15.15
N GLN A 45 2.64 10.23 15.06
CA GLN A 45 3.57 10.49 16.16
C GLN A 45 3.66 11.99 16.47
N SER A 46 3.75 12.83 15.44
CA SER A 46 3.73 14.30 15.58
C SER A 46 2.45 14.77 16.27
N ASN A 47 1.28 14.33 15.80
CA ASN A 47 -0.01 14.67 16.39
C ASN A 47 -0.12 14.21 17.85
N GLN A 48 0.39 13.02 18.18
CA GLN A 48 0.43 12.54 19.56
C GLN A 48 1.32 13.41 20.45
N ALA A 49 2.49 13.84 19.95
CA ALA A 49 3.37 14.74 20.69
C ALA A 49 2.70 16.10 20.92
N GLN A 50 2.08 16.69 19.88
CA GLN A 50 1.42 17.98 20.00
C GLN A 50 0.21 17.93 20.95
N ARG A 51 -0.62 16.87 20.89
CA ARG A 51 -1.71 16.67 21.87
C ARG A 51 -1.22 16.64 23.32
N LYS A 52 0.00 16.13 23.58
CA LYS A 52 0.59 16.17 24.93
C LYS A 52 0.97 17.60 25.33
N THR A 53 1.57 18.35 24.43
CA THR A 53 1.91 19.77 24.62
C THR A 53 0.65 20.60 24.91
N ASP A 54 -0.38 20.49 24.05
CA ASP A 54 -1.63 21.23 24.20
C ASP A 54 -2.35 20.89 25.51
N ARG A 55 -2.29 19.63 25.95
CA ARG A 55 -2.84 19.22 27.26
C ARG A 55 -2.09 19.88 28.41
N ALA A 56 -0.76 19.93 28.36
CA ALA A 56 0.04 20.61 29.39
C ALA A 56 -0.25 22.12 29.43
N GLN A 57 -0.47 22.73 28.27
CA GLN A 57 -0.81 24.14 28.11
C GLN A 57 -2.31 24.44 28.35
N LYS A 58 -3.13 23.42 28.57
CA LYS A 58 -4.60 23.54 28.71
C LYS A 58 -5.27 24.17 27.48
N ASN A 59 -4.72 23.96 26.28
CA ASN A 59 -5.29 24.40 25.01
C ASN A 59 -6.44 23.48 24.58
N TYR A 60 -7.56 23.53 25.30
CA TYR A 60 -8.69 22.64 25.07
C TYR A 60 -9.43 22.92 23.76
N THR A 61 -9.33 24.14 23.22
CA THR A 61 -9.92 24.48 21.92
C THR A 61 -9.28 23.68 20.80
N ALA A 62 -7.94 23.65 20.72
CA ALA A 62 -7.21 22.84 19.74
C ALA A 62 -7.46 21.34 19.93
N LEU A 63 -7.46 20.87 21.18
CA LEU A 63 -7.73 19.46 21.49
C LEU A 63 -9.14 19.02 21.08
N LEU A 64 -10.14 19.90 21.19
CA LEU A 64 -11.52 19.63 20.80
C LEU A 64 -11.65 19.58 19.27
N ALA A 65 -11.08 20.55 18.55
CA ALA A 65 -11.07 20.55 17.08
C ALA A 65 -10.44 19.24 16.54
N ALA A 66 -9.22 18.93 17.00
CA ALA A 66 -8.49 17.73 16.61
C ALA A 66 -9.19 16.42 17.01
N LYS A 67 -10.14 16.45 17.94
CA LYS A 67 -10.96 15.28 18.30
C LYS A 67 -12.07 15.04 17.28
N ASN A 68 -12.64 16.09 16.69
CA ASN A 68 -13.66 15.95 15.65
C ASN A 68 -13.08 15.30 14.40
N ASP A 69 -11.90 15.74 13.96
CA ASP A 69 -11.21 15.14 12.80
C ASP A 69 -10.72 13.71 13.07
N GLN A 70 -10.42 13.38 14.33
CA GLN A 70 -10.06 12.02 14.74
C GLN A 70 -11.18 11.01 14.45
N ILE A 71 -12.45 11.43 14.47
CA ILE A 71 -13.59 10.55 14.19
C ILE A 71 -13.58 10.13 12.72
N SER A 72 -13.36 11.06 11.80
CA SER A 72 -13.21 10.75 10.37
C SER A 72 -12.05 9.79 10.13
N PHE A 73 -10.90 10.08 10.74
CA PHE A 73 -9.72 9.20 10.67
C PHE A 73 -10.02 7.75 11.11
N GLU A 74 -10.78 7.57 12.19
CA GLU A 74 -11.11 6.24 12.73
C GLU A 74 -12.02 5.43 11.78
N ASN A 75 -12.94 6.11 11.09
CA ASN A 75 -13.77 5.46 10.08
C ASN A 75 -12.92 4.97 8.90
N ASP A 76 -12.06 5.84 8.37
CA ASP A 76 -11.19 5.48 7.24
C ASP A 76 -10.14 4.42 7.62
N TYR A 77 -9.71 4.41 8.89
CA TYR A 77 -8.79 3.38 9.40
C TYR A 77 -9.44 2.01 9.41
N THR A 78 -10.74 1.94 9.67
CA THR A 78 -11.50 0.68 9.63
C THR A 78 -11.57 0.15 8.19
N THR A 79 -11.82 1.02 7.22
CA THR A 79 -11.75 0.67 5.78
C THR A 79 -10.35 0.18 5.39
N ALA A 80 -9.30 0.88 5.81
CA ALA A 80 -7.92 0.48 5.54
C ALA A 80 -7.58 -0.92 6.06
N ARG A 81 -8.15 -1.27 7.22
CA ARG A 81 -7.99 -2.61 7.81
C ARG A 81 -8.68 -3.68 6.98
N ALA A 82 -9.88 -3.42 6.48
CA ALA A 82 -10.61 -4.35 5.62
C ALA A 82 -9.84 -4.60 4.31
N ASP A 83 -9.34 -3.55 3.67
CA ASP A 83 -8.54 -3.66 2.44
C ASP A 83 -7.24 -4.44 2.67
N GLY A 84 -6.57 -4.23 3.81
CA GLY A 84 -5.38 -5.00 4.18
C GLY A 84 -5.65 -6.50 4.34
N LEU A 85 -6.84 -6.88 4.82
CA LEU A 85 -7.25 -8.28 4.93
C LEU A 85 -7.55 -8.90 3.55
N ASN A 86 -8.17 -8.14 2.64
CA ASN A 86 -8.39 -8.59 1.25
C ASN A 86 -7.05 -8.84 0.54
N LEU A 87 -6.11 -7.90 0.64
CA LEU A 87 -4.77 -8.06 0.07
C LEU A 87 -4.06 -9.30 0.61
N GLN A 88 -4.21 -9.58 1.91
CA GLN A 88 -3.63 -10.77 2.53
C GLN A 88 -4.27 -12.04 1.98
N LYS A 89 -5.60 -12.08 1.87
CA LYS A 89 -6.34 -13.20 1.30
C LYS A 89 -5.89 -13.48 -0.13
N ASP A 90 -5.82 -12.46 -0.98
CA ASP A 90 -5.45 -12.63 -2.39
C ASP A 90 -3.97 -12.97 -2.57
N SER A 91 -3.11 -12.49 -1.67
CA SER A 91 -1.71 -12.93 -1.58
C SER A 91 -1.60 -14.42 -1.22
N ILE A 92 -2.45 -14.93 -0.34
CA ILE A 92 -2.51 -16.36 0.02
C ILE A 92 -3.03 -17.17 -1.16
N GLN A 93 -4.08 -16.70 -1.84
CA GLN A 93 -4.63 -17.38 -3.01
C GLN A 93 -3.59 -17.53 -4.13
N LEU A 94 -2.84 -16.47 -4.42
CA LEU A 94 -1.71 -16.52 -5.36
C LEU A 94 -0.67 -17.59 -4.97
N GLN A 95 -0.37 -17.75 -3.68
CA GLN A 95 0.56 -18.78 -3.22
C GLN A 95 0.01 -20.19 -3.45
N ILE A 96 -1.29 -20.39 -3.22
CA ILE A 96 -1.99 -21.65 -3.47
C ILE A 96 -1.94 -21.99 -4.96
N ASP A 97 -2.34 -21.07 -5.83
CA ASP A 97 -2.36 -21.30 -7.29
C ASP A 97 -0.96 -21.50 -7.88
N ARG A 98 0.07 -20.84 -7.33
CA ARG A 98 1.48 -21.12 -7.67
C ARG A 98 1.92 -22.52 -7.28
N GLN A 99 1.56 -22.98 -6.08
CA GLN A 99 1.88 -24.35 -5.64
C GLN A 99 1.17 -25.39 -6.51
N ALA A 100 -0.06 -25.10 -6.91
CA ALA A 100 -0.85 -25.94 -7.83
C ALA A 100 -0.41 -25.82 -9.31
N LYS A 101 0.53 -24.92 -9.64
CA LYS A 101 0.95 -24.60 -11.02
C LYS A 101 -0.21 -24.22 -11.94
N ASN A 102 -1.22 -23.56 -11.39
CA ASN A 102 -2.40 -23.14 -12.15
C ASN A 102 -2.14 -21.80 -12.84
N GLU A 103 -1.45 -21.83 -13.98
CA GLU A 103 -0.97 -20.63 -14.69
C GLU A 103 -2.10 -19.65 -15.07
N THR A 104 -3.29 -20.16 -15.36
CA THR A 104 -4.48 -19.34 -15.68
C THR A 104 -4.92 -18.51 -14.46
N ASN A 105 -4.96 -19.11 -13.28
CA ASN A 105 -5.39 -18.41 -12.06
C ASN A 105 -4.33 -17.42 -11.56
N ILE A 106 -3.04 -17.74 -11.72
CA ILE A 106 -1.94 -16.86 -11.29
C ILE A 106 -2.07 -15.47 -11.92
N ALA A 107 -2.43 -15.38 -13.20
CA ALA A 107 -2.61 -14.08 -13.86
C ALA A 107 -3.75 -13.26 -13.22
N THR A 108 -4.88 -13.91 -12.90
CA THR A 108 -6.03 -13.30 -12.23
C THR A 108 -5.67 -12.86 -10.81
N ASP A 109 -5.01 -13.71 -10.03
CA ASP A 109 -4.60 -13.38 -8.66
C ASP A 109 -3.66 -12.17 -8.61
N LEU A 110 -2.75 -12.06 -9.58
CA LEU A 110 -1.85 -10.91 -9.68
C LEU A 110 -2.61 -9.61 -9.97
N GLN A 111 -3.67 -9.65 -10.80
CA GLN A 111 -4.51 -8.48 -11.05
C GLN A 111 -5.32 -8.10 -9.81
N ASN A 112 -5.83 -9.08 -9.06
CA ASN A 112 -6.53 -8.82 -7.81
C ASN A 112 -5.60 -8.14 -6.79
N ILE A 113 -4.37 -8.63 -6.62
CA ILE A 113 -3.37 -7.99 -5.75
C ILE A 113 -3.04 -6.56 -6.20
N ILE A 114 -2.96 -6.30 -7.51
CA ILE A 114 -2.76 -4.94 -8.04
C ILE A 114 -3.94 -4.04 -7.67
N SER A 115 -5.17 -4.53 -7.83
CA SER A 115 -6.39 -3.81 -7.45
C SER A 115 -6.40 -3.49 -5.95
N ASP A 116 -6.14 -4.49 -5.10
CA ASP A 116 -6.11 -4.34 -3.66
C ASP A 116 -5.04 -3.35 -3.20
N LEU A 117 -3.85 -3.37 -3.80
CA LEU A 117 -2.79 -2.40 -3.49
C LEU A 117 -3.20 -0.98 -3.89
N ASN A 118 -3.88 -0.77 -5.01
CA ASN A 118 -4.38 0.55 -5.40
C ASN A 118 -5.45 1.07 -4.43
N ASN A 119 -6.36 0.19 -3.98
CA ASN A 119 -7.34 0.53 -2.96
C ASN A 119 -6.65 0.92 -1.64
N GLN A 120 -5.69 0.10 -1.20
CA GLN A 120 -4.93 0.37 0.02
C GLN A 120 -4.17 1.71 -0.03
N ILE A 121 -3.54 2.02 -1.16
CA ILE A 121 -2.86 3.31 -1.39
C ILE A 121 -3.85 4.48 -1.33
N THR A 122 -5.02 4.32 -1.95
CA THR A 122 -6.08 5.35 -1.95
C THR A 122 -6.54 5.66 -0.53
N VAL A 123 -6.87 4.62 0.24
CA VAL A 123 -7.28 4.79 1.65
C VAL A 123 -6.14 5.36 2.51
N ARG A 124 -4.89 4.97 2.24
CA ARG A 124 -3.74 5.52 2.97
C ARG A 124 -3.52 7.01 2.72
N ASN A 125 -3.73 7.47 1.49
CA ASN A 125 -3.72 8.90 1.17
C ASN A 125 -4.84 9.66 1.91
N GLN A 126 -6.02 9.05 2.04
CA GLN A 126 -7.10 9.63 2.82
C GLN A 126 -6.73 9.73 4.31
N LEU A 127 -6.15 8.68 4.89
CA LEU A 127 -5.65 8.71 6.27
C LEU A 127 -4.56 9.77 6.50
N ILE A 128 -3.68 9.99 5.51
CA ILE A 128 -2.69 11.07 5.55
C ILE A 128 -3.39 12.43 5.57
N THR A 129 -4.39 12.63 4.71
CA THR A 129 -5.18 13.86 4.66
C THR A 129 -5.85 14.14 6.00
N ASP A 130 -6.47 13.13 6.60
CA ASP A 130 -7.12 13.26 7.91
C ASP A 130 -6.08 13.54 9.01
N ALA A 131 -4.93 12.86 8.99
CA ALA A 131 -3.86 13.13 9.94
C ALA A 131 -3.29 14.56 9.80
N GLN A 132 -3.22 15.10 8.58
CA GLN A 132 -2.82 16.49 8.34
C GLN A 132 -3.86 17.49 8.87
N LYS A 133 -5.16 17.23 8.72
CA LYS A 133 -6.21 18.08 9.31
C LYS A 133 -6.10 18.12 10.84
N ILE A 134 -5.95 16.95 11.46
CA ILE A 134 -5.67 16.85 12.90
C ILE A 134 -4.43 17.67 13.27
N GLN A 135 -3.38 17.63 12.45
CA GLN A 135 -2.16 18.41 12.71
C GLN A 135 -2.42 19.93 12.67
N VAL A 136 -3.21 20.39 11.70
CA VAL A 136 -3.61 21.80 11.57
C VAL A 136 -4.43 22.26 12.78
N ASP A 137 -5.39 21.45 13.22
CA ASP A 137 -6.20 21.75 14.41
C ASP A 137 -5.39 21.86 15.70
N LEU A 138 -4.30 21.09 15.79
CA LEU A 138 -3.34 21.15 16.89
C LEU A 138 -2.34 22.33 16.76
N GLY A 139 -2.54 23.22 15.79
CA GLY A 139 -1.69 24.39 15.56
C GLY A 139 -0.38 24.09 14.82
N GLY A 140 -0.23 22.90 14.23
CA GLY A 140 0.89 22.59 13.35
C GLY A 140 0.66 23.10 11.92
N SER A 141 1.72 23.51 11.22
CA SER A 141 1.60 23.75 9.77
C SER A 141 1.43 22.41 9.06
N ALA A 142 0.40 22.30 8.21
CA ALA A 142 0.33 21.22 7.23
C ALA A 142 1.62 21.28 6.39
N ALA A 143 2.38 20.20 6.35
CA ALA A 143 3.51 20.12 5.44
C ALA A 143 2.97 20.32 4.01
N SER A 144 3.39 21.40 3.35
CA SER A 144 3.02 21.69 1.97
C SER A 144 3.49 20.51 1.11
N THR A 145 2.54 19.82 0.49
CA THR A 145 2.81 18.85 -0.58
C THR A 145 3.15 19.59 -1.86
#